data_AF-A0A0A0EQS2-F1
#
_entry.id   AF-A0A0A0EQS2-F1
#
_cell.length_a   1.000
_cell.length_b   1.000
_cell.length_c   1.000
_cell.angle_alpha   90.00
_cell.angle_beta   90.00
_cell.angle_gamma   90.00
#
_symmetry.space_group_name_H-M   'P 1'
#
loop_
_entity.id
_entity.type
_entity.pdbx_description
1 polymer ?
#
loop_
_entity_poly.entity_id
_entity_poly.type
_entity_poly.pdbx_seq_one_letter_code
_entity_poly.pdbx_strand_id
1 'polypeptide(L)'
;MSDRRTRPGRLESISRRFWFEHESGHRLYPYRSVERNSGRWAFRVAPPGTGANKTINQTLLDDEEEVYRHVFSKGWSVRLCDAEGKRDGLYNKDGYSIVRTSES
;
A
#
# COMPACT_ATOMS: atom_id res chain seq x y z
N MET A 1 12.15 -20.97 21.96
CA MET A 1 11.94 -21.42 20.57
C MET A 1 10.89 -20.49 19.97
N SER A 2 11.31 -19.55 19.12
CA SER A 2 10.36 -18.59 18.53
C SER A 2 9.54 -19.29 17.46
N ASP A 3 8.24 -19.35 17.70
CA ASP A 3 7.19 -19.75 16.77
C ASP A 3 7.36 -18.99 15.44
N ARG A 4 7.94 -19.64 14.42
CA ARG A 4 7.96 -19.15 13.04
C ARG A 4 6.55 -19.35 12.49
N ARG A 5 5.60 -18.51 12.91
CA ARG A 5 4.39 -18.30 12.11
C ARG A 5 4.85 -17.76 10.77
N THR A 6 4.75 -18.58 9.73
CA THR A 6 4.99 -18.17 8.34
C THR A 6 4.13 -16.95 8.08
N ARG A 7 4.76 -15.79 7.86
CA ARG A 7 4.02 -14.56 7.57
C ARG A 7 3.28 -14.76 6.26
N PRO A 8 2.02 -14.31 6.15
CA PRO A 8 1.24 -14.47 4.93
C PRO A 8 1.97 -13.86 3.74
N GLY A 9 1.82 -14.49 2.59
CA GLY A 9 2.33 -13.95 1.33
C GLY A 9 1.66 -12.60 1.00
N ARG A 10 2.25 -11.84 0.08
CA ARG A 10 1.72 -10.53 -0.36
C ARG A 10 0.23 -10.57 -0.73
N LEU A 11 -0.20 -11.59 -1.48
CA LEU A 11 -1.60 -11.69 -1.93
C LEU A 11 -2.57 -12.01 -0.79
N GLU A 12 -2.10 -12.77 0.20
CA GLU A 12 -2.85 -13.10 1.41
C GLU A 12 -2.96 -11.91 2.37
N SER A 13 -2.12 -10.88 2.18
CA SER A 13 -2.06 -9.68 3.01
C SER A 13 -2.78 -8.46 2.42
N ILE A 14 -3.48 -8.66 1.30
CA ILE A 14 -4.29 -7.63 0.67
C ILE A 14 -5.41 -7.18 1.62
N SER A 15 -5.48 -5.88 1.88
CA SER A 15 -6.61 -5.24 2.54
C SER A 15 -7.68 -4.89 1.52
N ARG A 16 -8.94 -5.18 1.87
CA ARG A 16 -10.12 -4.77 1.09
C ARG A 16 -10.72 -3.45 1.56
N ARG A 17 -10.05 -2.74 2.49
CA ARG A 17 -10.56 -1.51 3.09
C ARG A 17 -10.82 -0.40 2.08
N PHE A 18 -9.98 -0.32 1.05
CA PHE A 18 -10.19 0.53 -0.11
C PHE A 18 -9.43 0.00 -1.33
N TRP A 19 -9.74 0.54 -2.50
CA TRP A 19 -9.04 0.24 -3.74
C TRP A 19 -8.92 1.47 -4.64
N PHE A 20 -7.92 1.41 -5.53
CA PHE A 20 -7.77 2.33 -6.67
C PHE A 20 -8.00 1.55 -7.97
N GLU A 21 -8.69 2.15 -8.93
CA GLU A 21 -8.81 1.64 -10.28
C GLU A 21 -7.76 2.32 -11.14
N HIS A 22 -6.87 1.50 -11.68
CA HIS A 22 -5.85 1.93 -12.62
C HIS A 22 -6.48 2.12 -14.01
N GLU A 23 -5.93 3.01 -14.84
CA GLU A 23 -6.37 3.25 -16.23
C GLU A 23 -6.42 1.98 -17.10
N SER A 24 -5.70 0.94 -16.71
CA SER A 24 -5.74 -0.38 -17.36
C SER A 24 -6.96 -1.23 -16.95
N GLY A 25 -7.89 -0.72 -16.15
CA GLY A 25 -9.09 -1.42 -15.66
C GLY A 25 -8.87 -2.34 -14.46
N HIS A 26 -7.65 -2.40 -13.91
CA HIS A 26 -7.34 -3.25 -12.76
C HIS A 26 -7.58 -2.51 -11.44
N ARG A 27 -8.17 -3.21 -10.47
CA ARG A 27 -8.23 -2.74 -9.08
C ARG A 27 -6.93 -3.07 -8.35
N LEU A 28 -6.40 -2.07 -7.67
CA LEU A 28 -5.20 -2.13 -6.85
C LEU A 28 -5.59 -1.95 -5.40
N TYR A 29 -5.03 -2.79 -4.53
CA TYR A 29 -5.37 -2.86 -3.12
C TYR A 29 -4.12 -2.69 -2.24
N PRO A 30 -4.25 -2.05 -1.07
CA PRO A 30 -3.18 -1.98 -0.10
C PRO A 30 -2.80 -3.38 0.38
N TYR A 31 -1.53 -3.59 0.65
CA TYR A 31 -1.07 -4.86 1.20
C TYR A 31 0.06 -4.64 2.20
N ARG A 32 0.20 -5.55 3.16
CA ARG A 32 1.35 -5.56 4.07
C ARG A 32 2.52 -6.29 3.46
N SER A 33 3.72 -5.80 3.69
CA SER A 33 4.97 -6.46 3.28
C SER A 33 6.02 -6.42 4.37
N VAL A 34 6.98 -7.34 4.31
CA VAL A 34 8.14 -7.29 5.19
C VAL A 34 9.06 -6.17 4.70
N GLU A 35 9.35 -5.21 5.56
CA GLU A 35 10.44 -4.26 5.35
C GLU A 35 11.77 -4.96 5.64
N ARG A 36 12.72 -4.87 4.70
CA ARG A 36 13.91 -5.73 4.69
C ARG A 36 14.88 -5.42 5.84
N ASN A 37 14.98 -4.16 6.25
CA ASN A 37 15.96 -3.73 7.25
C ASN A 37 15.49 -4.00 8.69
N SER A 38 14.23 -3.67 8.98
CA SER A 38 13.61 -3.82 10.30
C SER A 38 12.93 -5.16 10.51
N GLY A 39 12.65 -5.89 9.42
CA GLY A 39 11.84 -7.10 9.47
C GLY A 39 10.37 -6.85 9.86
N ARG A 40 9.93 -5.58 9.96
CA ARG A 40 8.56 -5.22 10.34
C ARG A 40 7.59 -5.57 9.23
N TRP A 41 6.41 -6.05 9.62
CA TRP A 41 5.32 -6.41 8.73
C TRP A 41 4.26 -5.32 8.74
N ALA A 42 4.26 -4.47 7.72
CA ALA A 42 3.47 -3.24 7.71
C ALA A 42 3.05 -2.82 6.30
N PHE A 43 2.08 -1.91 6.22
CA PHE A 43 1.80 -1.12 5.02
C PHE A 43 2.88 -0.07 4.84
N ARG A 44 3.16 0.28 3.59
CA ARG A 44 4.11 1.34 3.25
C ARG A 44 3.37 2.50 2.62
N VAL A 45 3.52 3.66 3.24
CA VAL A 45 2.95 4.93 2.75
C VAL A 45 4.05 5.98 2.63
N ALA A 46 3.86 7.00 1.81
CA ALA A 46 4.82 8.10 1.67
C ALA A 46 4.10 9.45 1.54
N PRO A 47 4.60 10.52 2.19
CA PRO A 47 4.04 11.85 2.02
C PRO A 47 4.28 12.37 0.58
N PRO A 48 3.40 13.23 0.05
CA PRO A 48 3.57 13.83 -1.27
C PRO A 48 4.86 14.67 -1.33
N GLY A 49 5.45 14.78 -2.53
CA GLY A 49 6.64 15.61 -2.77
C GLY A 49 7.96 15.10 -2.18
N THR A 50 7.98 13.95 -1.49
CA THR A 50 9.18 13.46 -0.79
C THR A 50 10.14 12.60 -1.63
N GLY A 51 9.83 12.34 -2.91
CA GLY A 51 10.61 11.39 -3.70
C GLY A 51 10.49 9.96 -3.15
N ALA A 52 9.26 9.45 -3.13
CA ALA A 52 8.85 8.23 -2.43
C ALA A 52 9.53 6.92 -2.89
N ASN A 53 10.36 6.96 -3.92
CA ASN A 53 11.20 5.85 -4.37
C ASN A 53 12.25 5.44 -3.32
N LYS A 54 12.63 6.34 -2.42
CA LYS A 54 13.59 6.04 -1.34
C LYS A 54 12.87 5.49 -0.11
N THR A 55 13.30 4.33 0.37
CA THR A 55 12.73 3.68 1.58
C THR A 55 12.71 4.59 2.80
N ILE A 56 13.73 5.44 2.98
CA ILE A 56 13.82 6.40 4.11
C ILE A 56 12.67 7.42 4.12
N ASN A 57 12.04 7.66 2.97
CA ASN A 57 10.91 8.60 2.84
C ASN A 57 9.55 7.88 2.97
N GLN A 58 9.55 6.58 3.30
CA GLN A 58 8.34 5.78 3.51
C GLN A 58 8.10 5.59 5.01
N THR A 59 6.84 5.68 5.41
CA THR A 59 6.37 5.36 6.76
C THR A 59 5.73 3.97 6.77
N LEU A 60 6.01 3.22 7.85
CA LEU A 60 5.44 1.91 8.09
C LEU A 60 4.25 2.02 9.05
N LEU A 61 3.07 1.64 8.56
CA LEU A 61 1.82 1.65 9.33
C LEU A 61 1.30 0.23 9.49
N ASP A 62 0.86 -0.13 10.69
CA ASP A 62 0.27 -1.45 10.93
C ASP A 62 -1.25 -1.42 10.73
N ASP A 63 -1.92 -0.30 11.01
CA ASP A 63 -3.37 -0.18 10.99
C ASP A 63 -3.94 0.28 9.64
N GLU A 64 -5.02 -0.37 9.19
CA GLU A 64 -5.65 -0.10 7.89
C GLU A 64 -6.40 1.24 7.87
N GLU A 65 -7.02 1.63 8.99
CA GLU A 65 -7.71 2.93 9.10
C GLU A 65 -6.71 4.09 9.11
N GLU A 66 -5.56 3.90 9.75
CA GLU A 66 -4.48 4.87 9.68
C GLU A 66 -3.96 5.03 8.24
N VAL A 67 -3.78 3.94 7.50
CA VAL A 67 -3.43 4.00 6.07
C VAL A 67 -4.50 4.74 5.27
N TYR A 68 -5.78 4.40 5.47
CA TYR A 68 -6.89 5.06 4.80
C TYR A 68 -6.87 6.58 5.03
N ARG A 69 -6.72 7.03 6.28
CA ARG A 69 -6.63 8.47 6.61
C ARG A 69 -5.44 9.18 5.98
N HIS A 70 -4.27 8.53 5.93
CA HIS A 70 -3.10 9.13 5.27
C HIS A 70 -3.32 9.28 3.77
N VAL A 71 -3.90 8.27 3.13
CA VAL A 71 -4.13 8.28 1.68
C VAL A 71 -5.19 9.29 1.30
N PHE A 72 -6.36 9.22 1.91
CA PHE A 72 -7.52 10.00 1.49
C PHE A 72 -7.55 11.40 2.08
N SER A 73 -7.20 11.57 3.36
CA SER A 73 -7.22 12.89 4.00
C SER A 73 -5.93 13.69 3.81
N LYS A 74 -4.78 13.03 3.68
CA LYS A 74 -3.48 13.72 3.57
C LYS A 74 -2.87 13.64 2.17
N GLY A 75 -3.49 12.93 1.23
CA GLY A 75 -2.98 12.77 -0.13
C GLY A 75 -1.65 12.00 -0.17
N TRP A 76 -1.44 11.04 0.73
CA TRP A 76 -0.23 10.22 0.73
C TRP A 76 -0.31 9.11 -0.31
N SER A 77 0.85 8.70 -0.81
CA SER A 77 0.95 7.52 -1.67
C SER A 77 1.04 6.25 -0.82
N VAL A 78 0.51 5.14 -1.30
CA VAL A 78 0.51 3.83 -0.62
C VAL A 78 0.94 2.72 -1.57
N ARG A 79 1.56 1.67 -1.03
CA ARG A 79 1.93 0.48 -1.80
C ARG A 79 0.67 -0.33 -2.12
N LEU A 80 0.36 -0.49 -3.40
CA LEU A 80 -0.80 -1.25 -3.86
C LEU A 80 -0.37 -2.37 -4.81
N CYS A 81 -1.14 -3.46 -4.84
CA CYS A 81 -1.03 -4.48 -5.88
C CYS A 81 -2.39 -4.92 -6.40
N ASP A 82 -2.42 -5.47 -7.62
CA ASP A 82 -3.61 -6.19 -8.11
C ASP A 82 -3.73 -7.57 -7.44
N ALA A 83 -4.89 -8.21 -7.61
CA ALA A 83 -5.18 -9.52 -7.02
C ALA A 83 -4.27 -10.65 -7.57
N GLU A 84 -3.62 -10.43 -8.71
CA GLU A 84 -2.68 -11.37 -9.32
C GLU A 84 -1.22 -11.07 -8.93
N GLY A 85 -0.95 -9.94 -8.28
CA GLY A 85 0.38 -9.47 -7.92
C GLY A 85 1.26 -9.07 -9.11
N LYS A 86 0.68 -8.87 -10.29
CA LYS A 86 1.37 -8.48 -11.53
C LYS A 86 1.62 -6.97 -11.58
N ARG A 87 0.72 -6.18 -11.00
CA ARG A 87 0.95 -4.76 -10.72
C ARG A 87 1.31 -4.57 -9.27
N ASP A 88 2.38 -3.84 -9.03
CA ASP A 88 2.89 -3.51 -7.70
C ASP A 88 3.65 -2.19 -7.78
N GLY A 89 3.22 -1.22 -6.99
CA GLY A 89 3.81 0.11 -7.02
C GLY A 89 3.31 0.97 -5.87
N LEU A 90 3.85 2.18 -5.82
CA LEU A 90 3.37 3.22 -4.92
C LEU A 90 2.44 4.14 -5.70
N TYR A 91 1.21 4.29 -5.22
CA TYR A 91 0.16 5.04 -5.93
C TYR A 91 -0.44 6.10 -5.03
N ASN A 92 -0.83 7.22 -5.64
CA ASN A 92 -1.58 8.31 -5.02
C ASN A 92 -3.00 8.32 -5.58
N LYS A 93 -4.00 8.72 -4.77
CA LYS A 93 -5.39 8.79 -5.22
C LYS A 93 -5.61 9.75 -6.39
N ASP A 94 -4.80 10.80 -6.47
CA ASP A 94 -4.82 11.83 -7.52
C ASP A 94 -3.71 11.59 -8.57
N GLY A 95 -3.09 10.40 -8.57
CA GLY A 95 -2.03 10.04 -9.51
C GLY A 95 -2.57 9.86 -10.92
N TYR A 96 -1.77 10.24 -11.93
CA TYR A 96 -2.16 10.25 -13.34
C TYR A 96 -2.80 8.94 -13.85
N SER A 97 -2.29 7.79 -13.40
CA SER A 97 -2.78 6.48 -13.86
C SER A 97 -3.96 5.93 -13.03
N ILE A 98 -4.47 6.68 -12.06
CA ILE A 98 -5.61 6.32 -11.23
C ILE A 98 -6.85 7.06 -11.74
N VAL A 99 -7.87 6.30 -12.16
CA VAL A 99 -9.10 6.85 -12.76
C VAL A 99 -10.26 6.92 -11.79
N ARG A 100 -10.25 6.10 -10.73
CA ARG A 100 -11.27 6.06 -9.70
C ARG A 100 -10.72 5.48 -8.40
N THR A 101 -11.28 5.88 -7.27
CA THR A 101 -11.03 5.27 -5.97
C THR A 101 -12.33 4.84 -5.31
N SER A 102 -12.23 3.96 -4.32
CA SER A 102 -13.38 3.51 -3.52
C SER A 102 -13.64 4.36 -2.28
N GLU A 103 -13.16 5.61 -2.27
CA GLU A 103 -13.48 6.55 -1.20
C GLU A 103 -15.01 6.64 -1.12
N SER A 104 -15.57 6.17 -0.01
CA SER A 104 -17.02 6.08 0.18
C SER A 104 -17.63 7.47 0.30
#